data_AF-A0A0X3S229-F1
#
_entry.id   AF-A0A0X3S229-F1
#
_cell.length_a   1.000
_cell.length_b   1.000
_cell.length_c   1.000
_cell.angle_alpha   90.00
_cell.angle_beta   90.00
_cell.angle_gamma   90.00
#
_symmetry.space_group_name_H-M   'P 1'
#
loop_
_entity.id
_entity.type
_entity.pdbx_description
1 polymer ?
#
loop_
_entity_poly.entity_id
_entity_poly.type
_entity_poly.pdbx_seq_one_letter_code
_entity_poly.pdbx_strand_id
1 'polypeptide(L)'
;MTTAPDHHTDIEQDLTQRLAELARAFIADLSARGHLTHTPHRHQATPPPTPHEPSPVETDVNTAEALTPLPEQPGPQLTPHAQTRPPQTLADLHALHPDPPQTLSDLLAAHLTANGAQHTPNDPPDRIPTPTDPPDNRQGVTALLAPQHVLVGTDRTPVSIPTPSPMLRGAITLPRTTHRTPRWARTTTPSEAHSPDEAGSPDGAPSDTHTPDGALAAHTTGPDPDRVQHTAATATQLQTNHAHRLELAHITPHHDHVTIHINAATLNDWEYWLTAINALDTPTHRIGTTQTTTGHINDTPIHLTAHHVPQLLDQATQNAKDPYYHHGRIYDLTHPHTDRHGQTWHYTGQRQSDNTPLLALPGTNHPPYPLTTITTTNGPLTPTHRPPDDANA
;
A
#
# COMPACT_ATOMS: atom_id res chain seq x y z
N MET A 1 44.10 -34.85 -24.17
CA MET A 1 44.06 -33.79 -23.16
C MET A 1 43.78 -32.50 -23.90
N THR A 2 42.54 -32.03 -23.83
CA THR A 2 42.07 -30.82 -24.53
C THR A 2 41.72 -29.82 -23.44
N THR A 3 42.60 -28.85 -23.22
CA THR A 3 42.36 -27.76 -22.28
C THR A 3 41.31 -26.83 -22.89
N ALA A 4 40.16 -26.73 -22.24
CA ALA A 4 39.11 -25.78 -22.61
C ALA A 4 39.65 -24.35 -22.45
N PRO A 5 39.41 -23.45 -23.42
CA PRO A 5 39.87 -22.07 -23.34
C PRO A 5 39.16 -21.28 -22.22
N ASP A 6 39.94 -20.48 -21.50
CA ASP A 6 39.52 -19.55 -20.45
C ASP A 6 38.63 -18.44 -21.04
N HIS A 7 37.33 -18.69 -21.12
CA HIS A 7 36.32 -17.71 -21.54
C HIS A 7 35.87 -16.74 -20.43
N HIS A 8 36.39 -16.92 -19.21
CA HIS A 8 35.91 -16.15 -18.05
C HIS A 8 36.42 -14.71 -18.05
N THR A 9 37.68 -14.49 -18.44
CA THR A 9 38.31 -13.16 -18.47
C THR A 9 37.73 -12.23 -19.53
N ASP A 10 37.24 -12.78 -20.65
CA ASP A 10 36.66 -11.98 -21.73
C ASP A 10 35.32 -11.35 -21.33
N ILE A 11 34.53 -12.09 -20.55
CA ILE A 11 33.22 -11.63 -20.06
C ILE A 11 33.39 -10.50 -19.02
N GLU A 12 34.35 -10.64 -18.11
CA GLU A 12 34.64 -9.60 -17.10
C GLU A 12 35.12 -8.29 -17.75
N GLN A 13 35.94 -8.39 -18.79
CA GLN A 13 36.40 -7.22 -19.54
C GLN A 13 35.25 -6.53 -20.30
N ASP A 14 34.38 -7.29 -20.97
CA ASP A 14 33.20 -6.72 -21.66
C ASP A 14 32.26 -6.02 -20.67
N LEU A 15 31.99 -6.64 -19.51
CA LEU A 15 31.15 -6.06 -18.46
C LEU A 15 31.75 -4.77 -17.89
N THR A 16 33.06 -4.77 -17.62
CA THR A 16 33.77 -3.59 -17.11
C THR A 16 33.70 -2.44 -18.12
N GLN A 17 33.85 -2.74 -19.41
CA GLN A 17 33.80 -1.75 -20.48
C GLN A 17 32.39 -1.16 -20.62
N ARG A 18 31.34 -1.99 -20.60
CA ARG A 18 29.94 -1.53 -20.67
C ARG A 18 29.54 -0.67 -19.47
N LEU A 19 29.98 -1.05 -18.26
CA LEU A 19 29.75 -0.25 -17.05
C LEU A 19 30.44 1.11 -17.12
N ALA A 20 31.69 1.16 -17.61
CA ALA A 20 32.41 2.41 -17.79
C ALA A 20 31.74 3.33 -18.83
N GLU A 21 31.19 2.77 -19.90
CA GLU A 21 30.48 3.53 -20.93
C GLU A 21 29.15 4.08 -20.41
N LEU A 22 28.38 3.27 -19.67
CA LEU A 22 27.12 3.70 -19.06
C LEU A 22 27.33 4.79 -18.00
N ALA A 23 28.39 4.67 -17.18
CA ALA A 23 28.75 5.69 -16.21
C ALA A 23 29.10 7.04 -16.86
N ARG A 24 29.83 7.02 -17.99
CA ARG A 24 30.15 8.24 -18.75
C ARG A 24 28.91 8.89 -19.34
N ALA A 25 28.00 8.11 -19.92
CA ALA A 25 26.74 8.61 -20.46
C ALA A 25 25.86 9.25 -19.38
N PHE A 26 25.79 8.64 -18.20
CA PHE A 26 25.04 9.14 -17.06
C PHE A 26 25.60 10.48 -16.52
N ILE A 27 26.92 10.58 -16.34
CA ILE A 27 27.58 11.83 -15.92
C ILE A 27 27.36 12.95 -16.94
N ALA A 28 27.40 12.63 -18.23
CA ALA A 28 27.14 13.58 -19.30
C ALA A 28 25.69 14.11 -19.26
N ASP A 29 24.70 13.24 -19.03
CA ASP A 29 23.28 13.63 -18.88
C ASP A 29 23.05 14.51 -17.63
N LEU A 30 23.64 14.13 -16.49
CA LEU A 30 23.57 14.96 -15.27
C LEU A 30 24.21 16.34 -15.46
N SER A 31 25.31 16.41 -16.22
CA SER A 31 25.97 17.67 -16.56
C SER A 31 25.11 18.52 -17.50
N ALA A 32 24.50 17.92 -18.51
CA ALA A 32 23.61 18.60 -19.46
C ALA A 32 22.36 19.18 -18.80
N ARG A 33 21.84 18.53 -17.75
CA ARG A 33 20.68 19.00 -16.98
C ARG A 33 21.02 20.05 -15.91
N GLY A 34 22.30 20.42 -15.76
CA GLY A 34 22.74 21.36 -14.73
C GLY A 34 22.63 20.83 -13.30
N HIS A 35 22.45 19.51 -13.13
CA HIS A 35 22.36 18.88 -11.80
C HIS A 35 23.74 18.66 -11.16
N LEU A 36 24.81 18.67 -11.94
CA LEU A 36 26.17 18.63 -11.42
C LEU A 36 26.60 20.04 -10.98
N THR A 37 26.17 20.45 -9.78
CA THR A 37 26.74 21.65 -9.15
C THR A 37 28.19 21.35 -8.76
N HIS A 38 29.12 21.91 -9.53
CA HIS A 38 30.54 21.86 -9.22
C HIS A 38 30.73 22.57 -7.88
N THR A 39 30.83 21.82 -6.78
CA THR A 39 31.26 22.36 -5.50
C THR A 39 32.76 22.55 -5.59
N PRO A 40 33.29 23.78 -5.72
CA PRO A 40 34.72 23.97 -5.69
C PRO A 40 35.20 23.58 -4.28
N HIS A 41 35.88 22.45 -4.17
CA HIS A 41 36.61 22.07 -2.95
C HIS A 41 37.71 23.09 -2.69
N ARG A 42 37.36 24.16 -1.98
CA ARG A 42 38.29 25.12 -1.39
C ARG A 42 38.77 24.55 -0.06
N HIS A 43 39.71 23.60 -0.11
CA HIS A 43 40.56 23.31 1.04
C HIS A 43 41.63 24.40 1.13
N GLN A 44 41.28 25.55 1.71
CA GLN A 44 42.24 26.50 2.25
C GLN A 44 42.14 26.37 3.77
N ALA A 45 43.13 25.70 4.36
CA ALA A 45 43.25 25.54 5.80
C ALA A 45 43.45 26.92 6.45
N THR A 46 42.43 27.41 7.14
CA THR A 46 42.53 28.56 8.04
C THR A 46 43.19 28.08 9.33
N PRO A 47 44.30 28.68 9.79
CA PRO A 47 44.90 28.34 11.07
C PRO A 47 43.98 28.73 12.24
N PRO A 48 44.05 28.03 13.38
CA PRO A 48 43.19 28.27 14.53
C PRO A 48 43.47 29.63 15.18
N PRO A 49 42.44 30.33 15.69
CA PRO A 49 42.63 31.59 16.40
C PRO A 49 43.32 31.36 17.75
N THR A 50 44.32 32.21 18.03
CA THR A 50 44.98 32.33 19.34
C THR A 50 43.98 32.72 20.44
N PRO A 51 44.15 32.19 21.66
CA PRO A 51 43.28 32.50 22.79
C PRO A 51 43.56 33.93 23.30
N HIS A 52 42.54 34.78 23.25
CA HIS A 52 42.57 36.09 23.92
C HIS A 52 42.17 35.96 25.39
N GLU A 53 43.02 36.57 26.19
CA GLU A 53 43.00 36.81 27.63
C GLU A 53 41.73 37.56 28.10
N PRO A 54 41.22 37.28 29.32
CA PRO A 54 40.04 37.94 29.85
C PRO A 54 40.37 39.30 30.48
N SER A 55 39.52 40.29 30.26
CA SER A 55 39.55 41.56 30.99
C SER A 55 38.13 42.15 31.12
N PRO A 56 37.91 43.03 32.13
CA PRO A 56 36.97 42.72 33.19
C PRO A 56 35.63 43.46 33.13
N VAL A 57 34.73 42.99 34.00
CA VAL A 57 33.50 43.59 34.52
C VAL A 57 33.51 45.12 34.55
N GLU A 58 32.49 45.72 33.93
CA GLU A 58 31.87 46.95 34.44
C GLU A 58 30.34 46.83 34.41
N THR A 59 29.76 47.27 35.52
CA THR A 59 28.35 47.23 35.89
C THR A 59 27.80 48.64 35.72
N ASP A 60 26.68 48.82 35.04
CA ASP A 60 25.75 49.95 35.23
C ASP A 60 24.44 49.60 34.51
N VAL A 61 23.33 49.27 35.18
CA VAL A 61 22.37 50.09 35.93
C VAL A 61 21.68 51.18 35.08
N ASN A 62 20.36 50.98 34.92
CA ASN A 62 19.28 51.98 34.76
C ASN A 62 18.95 52.58 33.38
N THR A 63 17.68 52.43 32.98
CA THR A 63 16.65 53.50 32.95
C THR A 63 15.56 53.23 31.90
N ALA A 64 14.32 53.37 32.34
CA ALA A 64 13.07 53.27 31.58
C ALA A 64 12.76 54.53 30.73
N GLU A 65 11.56 54.54 30.13
CA GLU A 65 10.93 55.61 29.31
C GLU A 65 11.29 55.55 27.81
N ALA A 66 10.42 55.77 26.83
CA ALA A 66 9.04 56.25 26.78
C ALA A 66 8.39 55.85 25.44
N LEU A 67 7.07 55.85 25.44
CA LEU A 67 6.16 55.81 24.30
C LEU A 67 6.49 56.83 23.19
N THR A 68 6.35 56.43 21.93
CA THR A 68 5.93 57.34 20.83
C THR A 68 5.20 56.54 19.73
N PRO A 69 4.04 57.00 19.22
CA PRO A 69 3.26 56.31 18.19
C PRO A 69 3.40 56.92 16.78
N LEU A 70 3.17 56.07 15.78
CA LEU A 70 2.67 56.29 14.40
C LEU A 70 3.48 57.19 13.43
N PRO A 71 3.52 56.82 12.13
CA PRO A 71 2.52 57.38 11.23
C PRO A 71 1.88 56.39 10.25
N GLU A 72 0.66 56.76 9.87
CA GLU A 72 -0.29 56.09 8.97
C GLU A 72 0.28 55.91 7.56
N GLN A 73 0.07 54.73 6.97
CA GLN A 73 0.25 54.50 5.54
C GLN A 73 -1.04 54.82 4.77
N PRO A 74 -0.98 55.59 3.66
CA PRO A 74 -2.14 55.87 2.82
C PRO A 74 -2.49 54.67 1.92
N GLY A 75 -3.79 54.38 1.82
CA GLY A 75 -4.35 53.29 1.04
C GLY A 75 -4.23 53.46 -0.48
N PRO A 76 -4.37 52.36 -1.25
CA PRO A 76 -4.34 52.40 -2.71
C PRO A 76 -5.67 52.93 -3.28
N GLN A 77 -5.56 53.97 -4.11
CA GLN A 77 -6.65 54.53 -4.91
C GLN A 77 -7.07 53.57 -6.02
N LEU A 78 -8.39 53.46 -6.18
CA LEU A 78 -9.08 52.91 -7.34
C LEU A 78 -9.01 53.90 -8.51
N THR A 79 -8.61 53.45 -9.69
CA THR A 79 -8.94 54.09 -10.97
C THR A 79 -9.58 53.09 -11.93
N PRO A 80 -10.71 53.46 -12.56
CA PRO A 80 -11.38 52.64 -13.57
C PRO A 80 -10.90 53.01 -14.98
N HIS A 81 -10.62 52.01 -15.81
CA HIS A 81 -10.52 52.22 -17.26
C HIS A 81 -11.54 51.37 -18.02
N ALA A 82 -12.32 52.11 -18.82
CA ALA A 82 -13.26 51.72 -19.86
C ALA A 82 -12.67 50.65 -20.81
N GLN A 83 -13.40 49.58 -21.13
CA GLN A 83 -14.46 49.45 -22.14
C GLN A 83 -13.96 49.16 -23.57
N THR A 84 -14.52 48.09 -24.13
CA THR A 84 -14.77 47.78 -25.56
C THR A 84 -13.73 47.00 -26.37
N ARG A 85 -13.97 45.70 -26.55
CA ARG A 85 -13.91 45.03 -27.87
C ARG A 85 -14.74 43.73 -27.89
N PRO A 86 -15.53 43.46 -28.94
CA PRO A 86 -16.41 42.28 -29.00
C PRO A 86 -15.64 41.01 -29.43
N PRO A 87 -16.09 39.80 -29.06
CA PRO A 87 -15.58 38.57 -29.65
C PRO A 87 -16.16 38.41 -31.06
N GLN A 88 -15.27 38.13 -32.01
CA GLN A 88 -15.62 37.71 -33.35
C GLN A 88 -16.21 36.30 -33.30
N THR A 89 -17.32 36.16 -34.02
CA THR A 89 -17.96 34.94 -34.46
C THR A 89 -16.97 34.04 -35.19
N LEU A 90 -16.77 32.81 -34.71
CA LEU A 90 -16.26 31.71 -35.52
C LEU A 90 -17.32 30.61 -35.53
N ALA A 91 -18.21 30.71 -36.51
CA ALA A 91 -18.92 29.56 -37.05
C ALA A 91 -17.94 28.77 -37.95
N ASP A 92 -18.26 27.50 -38.18
CA ASP A 92 -17.57 26.51 -39.02
C ASP A 92 -16.33 25.79 -38.45
N LEU A 93 -16.63 24.72 -37.70
CA LEU A 93 -15.88 23.46 -37.75
C LEU A 93 -16.78 22.31 -37.28
N HIS A 94 -17.81 22.02 -38.08
CA HIS A 94 -18.63 20.81 -37.98
C HIS A 94 -18.42 19.98 -39.25
N ALA A 95 -17.46 19.05 -39.22
CA ALA A 95 -17.44 17.82 -40.02
C ALA A 95 -16.09 17.09 -39.83
N LEU A 96 -16.05 16.13 -38.91
CA LEU A 96 -15.31 14.87 -39.01
C LEU A 96 -15.56 14.09 -37.73
N HIS A 97 -16.59 13.24 -37.79
CA HIS A 97 -16.92 12.24 -36.80
C HIS A 97 -16.05 11.01 -37.12
N PRO A 98 -15.07 10.60 -36.30
CA PRO A 98 -14.54 9.25 -36.38
C PRO A 98 -15.55 8.30 -35.71
N ASP A 99 -15.92 7.23 -36.41
CA ASP A 99 -16.67 6.11 -35.84
C ASP A 99 -16.04 5.60 -34.54
N PRO A 100 -16.83 5.22 -33.53
CA PRO A 100 -16.28 4.59 -32.32
C PRO A 100 -15.68 3.22 -32.66
N PRO A 101 -14.57 2.83 -32.00
CA PRO A 101 -13.96 1.53 -32.21
C PRO A 101 -14.90 0.40 -31.76
N GLN A 102 -14.86 -0.68 -32.54
CA GLN A 102 -15.60 -1.92 -32.33
C GLN A 102 -15.37 -2.46 -30.92
N THR A 103 -16.43 -3.03 -30.38
CA THR A 103 -16.51 -3.60 -29.04
C THR A 103 -15.47 -4.73 -28.86
N LEU A 104 -14.93 -4.84 -27.63
CA LEU A 104 -14.02 -5.91 -27.19
C LEU A 104 -14.51 -7.34 -27.50
N SER A 105 -15.80 -7.51 -27.77
CA SER A 105 -16.40 -8.78 -28.19
C SER A 105 -15.92 -9.28 -29.56
N ASP A 106 -15.60 -8.38 -30.51
CA ASP A 106 -15.14 -8.77 -31.86
C ASP A 106 -13.66 -9.17 -31.88
N LEU A 107 -12.84 -8.58 -30.99
CA LEU A 107 -11.43 -8.96 -30.81
C LEU A 107 -11.27 -10.34 -30.15
N LEU A 108 -12.20 -10.74 -29.29
CA LEU A 108 -12.19 -12.07 -28.66
C LEU A 108 -12.60 -13.19 -29.65
N ALA A 109 -13.52 -12.90 -30.58
CA ALA A 109 -13.94 -13.86 -31.60
C ALA A 109 -12.84 -14.14 -32.65
N ALA A 110 -12.04 -13.13 -33.01
CA ALA A 110 -10.92 -13.28 -33.92
C ALA A 110 -9.78 -14.14 -33.33
N HIS A 111 -9.55 -14.09 -32.01
CA HIS A 111 -8.47 -14.84 -31.37
C HIS A 111 -8.80 -16.33 -31.16
N LEU A 112 -10.08 -16.67 -31.00
CA LEU A 112 -10.52 -18.07 -30.85
C LEU A 112 -10.54 -18.86 -32.16
N THR A 113 -10.48 -18.18 -33.31
CA THR A 113 -10.48 -18.85 -34.64
C THR A 113 -9.07 -19.16 -35.15
N ALA A 114 -8.02 -18.57 -34.55
CA ALA A 114 -6.65 -18.66 -35.03
C ALA A 114 -5.82 -19.85 -34.49
N ASN A 115 -6.29 -20.55 -33.44
CA ASN A 115 -5.53 -21.64 -32.81
C ASN A 115 -6.12 -23.05 -33.01
N GLY A 116 -7.10 -23.20 -33.90
CA GLY A 116 -7.75 -24.47 -34.16
C GLY A 116 -7.19 -25.23 -35.36
N ALA A 117 -5.93 -25.66 -35.33
CA ALA A 117 -5.46 -26.80 -36.16
C ALA A 117 -3.96 -27.10 -35.90
N GLN A 118 -3.65 -28.02 -35.00
CA GLN A 118 -2.65 -29.09 -35.20
C GLN A 118 -2.87 -30.19 -34.14
N HIS A 119 -3.75 -31.15 -34.45
CA HIS A 119 -3.79 -32.45 -33.78
C HIS A 119 -3.42 -33.51 -34.82
N THR A 120 -2.25 -34.12 -34.65
CA THR A 120 -1.87 -35.37 -35.32
C THR A 120 -2.43 -36.55 -34.53
N PRO A 121 -3.04 -37.56 -35.18
CA PRO A 121 -3.46 -38.80 -34.53
C PRO A 121 -2.42 -39.90 -34.77
N ASN A 122 -1.85 -40.47 -33.70
CA ASN A 122 -1.38 -41.85 -33.65
C ASN A 122 -0.86 -42.18 -32.25
N ASP A 123 -1.71 -42.77 -31.41
CA ASP A 123 -1.29 -43.84 -30.49
C ASP A 123 -2.52 -44.67 -30.06
N PRO A 124 -2.39 -46.01 -29.90
CA PRO A 124 -3.51 -46.91 -29.61
C PRO A 124 -3.82 -47.00 -28.11
N PRO A 125 -5.04 -47.45 -27.73
CA PRO A 125 -5.51 -47.37 -26.35
C PRO A 125 -4.96 -48.49 -25.47
N ASP A 126 -4.32 -48.10 -24.38
CA ASP A 126 -4.03 -48.98 -23.25
C ASP A 126 -5.18 -49.00 -22.23
N ARG A 127 -5.38 -50.18 -21.65
CA ARG A 127 -6.55 -50.56 -20.83
C ARG A 127 -6.61 -49.79 -19.50
N ILE A 128 -7.78 -49.24 -19.17
CA ILE A 128 -8.13 -48.81 -17.81
C ILE A 128 -9.04 -49.88 -17.16
N PRO A 129 -8.77 -50.31 -15.91
CA PRO A 129 -9.61 -51.25 -15.18
C PRO A 129 -10.84 -50.58 -14.55
N THR A 130 -11.90 -51.37 -14.49
CA THR A 130 -13.24 -51.09 -13.96
C THR A 130 -13.23 -50.69 -12.47
N PRO A 131 -14.00 -49.68 -12.04
CA PRO A 131 -14.31 -49.46 -10.63
C PRO A 131 -15.50 -50.32 -10.17
N THR A 132 -15.31 -50.90 -9.00
CA THR A 132 -16.20 -51.77 -8.22
C THR A 132 -17.46 -51.04 -7.74
N ASP A 133 -18.60 -51.75 -7.80
CA ASP A 133 -19.90 -51.41 -7.21
C ASP A 133 -19.83 -50.95 -5.74
N PRO A 134 -20.67 -49.98 -5.33
CA PRO A 134 -21.14 -49.86 -3.96
C PRO A 134 -22.48 -50.61 -3.74
N PRO A 135 -22.70 -51.19 -2.54
CA PRO A 135 -23.88 -52.01 -2.29
C PRO A 135 -25.17 -51.21 -2.06
N ASP A 136 -26.20 -51.83 -2.60
CA ASP A 136 -27.64 -51.69 -2.42
C ASP A 136 -28.08 -51.44 -0.96
N ASN A 137 -28.85 -50.37 -0.74
CA ASN A 137 -29.68 -50.23 0.45
C ASN A 137 -30.84 -49.26 0.19
N ARG A 138 -31.95 -49.74 -0.37
CA ARG A 138 -33.24 -49.04 -0.27
C ARG A 138 -34.39 -49.99 0.03
N GLN A 139 -34.70 -50.05 1.33
CA GLN A 139 -36.01 -50.42 1.84
C GLN A 139 -37.08 -49.46 1.30
N GLY A 140 -38.21 -50.03 0.88
CA GLY A 140 -39.31 -49.31 0.27
C GLY A 140 -40.22 -48.58 1.25
N VAL A 141 -41.00 -47.64 0.73
CA VAL A 141 -42.32 -47.31 1.27
C VAL A 141 -43.24 -46.92 0.11
N THR A 142 -44.36 -47.62 0.06
CA THR A 142 -45.52 -47.46 -0.83
C THR A 142 -46.44 -46.35 -0.31
N ALA A 143 -46.95 -45.46 -1.18
CA ALA A 143 -48.28 -44.83 -1.08
C ALA A 143 -48.51 -43.92 -2.31
N LEU A 144 -49.30 -44.36 -3.28
CA LEU A 144 -50.73 -44.08 -3.48
C LEU A 144 -51.06 -42.67 -4.01
N LEU A 145 -51.47 -42.66 -5.28
CA LEU A 145 -52.17 -41.60 -5.98
C LEU A 145 -53.52 -41.25 -5.31
N ALA A 146 -53.85 -39.96 -5.31
CA ALA A 146 -55.22 -39.49 -5.46
C ALA A 146 -55.23 -38.14 -6.21
N PRO A 147 -56.14 -37.93 -7.18
CA PRO A 147 -56.29 -36.66 -7.90
C PRO A 147 -57.30 -35.76 -7.17
N GLN A 148 -57.02 -34.45 -7.09
CA GLN A 148 -58.03 -33.46 -6.72
C GLN A 148 -58.26 -32.47 -7.87
N HIS A 149 -59.51 -32.44 -8.31
CA HIS A 149 -60.11 -31.38 -9.11
C HIS A 149 -60.03 -30.05 -8.36
N VAL A 150 -59.69 -28.96 -9.06
CA VAL A 150 -59.93 -27.59 -8.57
C VAL A 150 -60.67 -26.79 -9.63
N LEU A 151 -61.77 -26.21 -9.14
CA LEU A 151 -62.71 -25.32 -9.80
C LEU A 151 -62.05 -24.00 -10.23
N VAL A 152 -62.58 -23.47 -11.33
CA VAL A 152 -62.42 -22.10 -11.81
C VAL A 152 -62.96 -21.11 -10.76
N GLY A 153 -62.14 -20.13 -10.38
CA GLY A 153 -62.55 -18.99 -9.56
C GLY A 153 -61.58 -17.83 -9.78
N THR A 154 -62.01 -16.86 -10.58
CA THR A 154 -61.36 -15.56 -10.78
C THR A 154 -61.57 -14.66 -9.57
N ASP A 155 -60.52 -14.25 -8.85
CA ASP A 155 -60.38 -12.85 -8.42
C ASP A 155 -58.97 -12.53 -7.86
N ARG A 156 -58.63 -11.24 -7.93
CA ARG A 156 -57.33 -10.58 -7.71
C ARG A 156 -56.84 -10.62 -6.25
N THR A 157 -55.53 -10.77 -6.07
CA THR A 157 -54.66 -9.99 -5.15
C THR A 157 -53.19 -10.46 -5.28
N PRO A 158 -52.18 -9.57 -5.27
CA PRO A 158 -50.77 -9.97 -5.27
C PRO A 158 -50.30 -10.36 -3.86
N VAL A 159 -49.78 -11.58 -3.72
CA VAL A 159 -49.15 -12.12 -2.51
C VAL A 159 -47.66 -11.79 -2.50
N SER A 160 -47.19 -11.14 -1.43
CA SER A 160 -45.77 -10.95 -1.13
C SER A 160 -45.12 -12.27 -0.71
N ILE A 161 -44.02 -12.63 -1.37
CA ILE A 161 -43.21 -13.81 -1.04
C ILE A 161 -42.21 -13.42 0.07
N PRO A 162 -42.12 -14.16 1.19
CA PRO A 162 -41.11 -13.91 2.21
C PRO A 162 -39.73 -14.44 1.78
N THR A 163 -38.71 -13.58 1.86
CA THR A 163 -37.30 -13.93 1.65
C THR A 163 -36.73 -14.61 2.91
N PRO A 164 -36.02 -15.75 2.82
CA PRO A 164 -35.45 -16.41 3.99
C PRO A 164 -34.21 -15.67 4.51
N SER A 165 -34.19 -15.41 5.82
CA SER A 165 -33.02 -14.88 6.54
C SER A 165 -31.97 -15.97 6.77
N PRO A 166 -30.67 -15.73 6.50
CA PRO A 166 -29.62 -16.66 6.91
C PRO A 166 -29.32 -16.48 8.41
N MET A 167 -29.58 -17.53 9.20
CA MET A 167 -29.10 -17.64 10.57
C MET A 167 -27.61 -18.04 10.56
N LEU A 168 -26.74 -17.18 11.07
CA LEU A 168 -25.39 -17.56 11.47
C LEU A 168 -25.23 -17.35 12.98
N ARG A 169 -25.26 -18.48 13.68
CA ARG A 169 -25.02 -18.66 15.11
C ARG A 169 -23.51 -18.78 15.33
N GLY A 170 -22.97 -18.00 16.28
CA GLY A 170 -21.61 -18.19 16.78
C GLY A 170 -21.20 -17.08 17.73
N ALA A 171 -21.73 -17.09 18.96
CA ALA A 171 -21.24 -16.19 20.01
C ALA A 171 -19.92 -16.77 20.56
N ILE A 172 -18.80 -16.11 20.29
CA ILE A 172 -17.51 -16.39 20.93
C ILE A 172 -17.31 -15.32 22.01
N THR A 173 -17.23 -15.76 23.27
CA THR A 173 -16.90 -14.92 24.43
C THR A 173 -15.40 -15.02 24.66
N LEU A 174 -14.65 -13.92 24.57
CA LEU A 174 -13.21 -13.88 24.88
C LEU A 174 -12.94 -13.25 26.25
N PRO A 175 -11.93 -13.76 27.00
CA PRO A 175 -11.62 -13.33 28.35
C PRO A 175 -10.91 -11.97 28.42
N ARG A 176 -11.24 -11.25 29.49
CA ARG A 176 -10.75 -9.90 29.83
C ARG A 176 -9.30 -9.97 30.33
N THR A 177 -8.36 -9.42 29.59
CA THR A 177 -6.99 -9.18 30.07
C THR A 177 -6.80 -7.70 30.37
N THR A 178 -6.46 -7.40 31.63
CA THR A 178 -6.07 -6.06 32.08
C THR A 178 -4.59 -5.86 31.78
N HIS A 179 -4.27 -5.11 30.72
CA HIS A 179 -2.91 -4.62 30.53
C HIS A 179 -2.88 -3.11 30.25
N ARG A 180 -1.94 -2.52 30.99
CA ARG A 180 -1.54 -1.13 31.15
C ARG A 180 -1.10 -0.53 29.81
N THR A 181 -1.66 0.62 29.44
CA THR A 181 -1.36 1.37 28.21
C THR A 181 0.05 2.00 28.25
N PRO A 182 0.79 2.03 27.11
CA PRO A 182 1.93 2.90 26.94
C PRO A 182 1.46 4.30 26.53
N ARG A 183 1.89 5.28 27.32
CA ARG A 183 1.64 6.72 27.15
C ARG A 183 2.61 7.26 26.09
N TRP A 184 2.11 7.51 24.88
CA TRP A 184 2.86 8.29 23.88
C TRP A 184 2.85 9.76 24.32
N ALA A 185 3.95 10.22 24.94
CA ALA A 185 4.15 11.62 25.27
C ALA A 185 5.55 12.09 24.84
N ARG A 186 5.52 13.04 23.90
CA ARG A 186 6.36 14.24 23.79
C ARG A 186 7.86 14.11 24.12
N THR A 187 8.64 14.30 23.06
CA THR A 187 10.01 14.80 23.02
C THR A 187 10.29 15.81 24.13
N THR A 188 11.18 15.47 25.04
CA THR A 188 11.88 16.42 25.91
C THR A 188 13.39 16.21 25.77
N THR A 189 14.06 17.34 25.71
CA THR A 189 15.49 17.65 25.51
C THR A 189 16.44 16.79 26.35
N PRO A 190 17.67 16.50 25.87
CA PRO A 190 18.67 15.76 26.65
C PRO A 190 19.26 16.68 27.71
N SER A 191 19.14 16.28 28.98
CA SER A 191 19.87 16.87 30.10
C SER A 191 21.04 15.97 30.46
N GLU A 192 22.21 16.57 30.41
CA GLU A 192 23.53 16.03 30.72
C GLU A 192 23.75 15.92 32.24
N ALA A 193 24.76 15.10 32.60
CA ALA A 193 25.38 14.88 33.92
C ALA A 193 24.68 13.91 34.89
N HIS A 194 25.27 12.73 35.09
CA HIS A 194 25.99 12.40 36.34
C HIS A 194 26.93 11.19 36.17
N SER A 195 28.03 11.28 36.92
CA SER A 195 29.29 10.54 36.92
C SER A 195 29.23 9.12 37.55
N PRO A 196 30.33 8.35 37.49
CA PRO A 196 30.39 6.91 37.73
C PRO A 196 30.82 6.56 39.17
N ASP A 197 30.43 5.36 39.62
CA ASP A 197 31.02 4.58 40.71
C ASP A 197 30.43 3.16 40.59
N GLU A 198 31.00 2.07 41.06
CA GLU A 198 32.35 1.56 41.26
C GLU A 198 32.12 0.07 41.62
N ALA A 199 33.06 -0.79 41.28
CA ALA A 199 33.37 -2.08 41.92
C ALA A 199 32.25 -3.10 42.27
N GLY A 200 32.36 -4.29 41.68
CA GLY A 200 31.71 -5.48 42.22
C GLY A 200 31.84 -6.75 41.37
N SER A 201 33.05 -7.29 41.22
CA SER A 201 33.25 -8.73 40.96
C SER A 201 33.09 -9.49 42.28
N PRO A 202 32.54 -10.72 42.26
CA PRO A 202 33.45 -11.86 42.20
C PRO A 202 32.95 -13.04 41.35
N ASP A 203 33.91 -13.60 40.62
CA ASP A 203 34.35 -15.00 40.69
C ASP A 203 33.28 -16.11 40.83
N GLY A 204 33.15 -16.91 39.77
CA GLY A 204 32.25 -18.06 39.72
C GLY A 204 32.41 -18.86 38.43
N ALA A 205 33.59 -19.44 38.22
CA ALA A 205 33.83 -20.43 37.17
C ALA A 205 33.06 -21.74 37.46
N PRO A 206 32.44 -22.32 36.43
CA PRO A 206 32.65 -23.73 36.18
C PRO A 206 33.26 -23.97 34.80
N SER A 207 34.35 -24.72 34.81
CA SER A 207 34.99 -25.30 33.64
C SER A 207 34.08 -26.34 33.01
N ASP A 208 33.45 -26.01 31.88
CA ASP A 208 32.86 -26.99 30.97
C ASP A 208 33.67 -27.02 29.68
N THR A 209 34.54 -28.03 29.63
CA THR A 209 34.90 -28.86 28.48
C THR A 209 34.59 -28.26 27.11
N HIS A 210 35.58 -27.55 26.56
CA HIS A 210 35.67 -27.28 25.13
C HIS A 210 35.77 -28.61 24.37
N THR A 211 34.66 -29.05 23.77
CA THR A 211 34.67 -29.96 22.63
C THR A 211 35.03 -29.12 21.41
N PRO A 212 36.22 -29.30 20.81
CA PRO A 212 36.47 -28.73 19.49
C PRO A 212 35.79 -29.61 18.46
N ASP A 213 35.50 -29.02 17.30
CA ASP A 213 35.38 -29.77 16.05
C ASP A 213 34.06 -30.51 15.79
N GLY A 214 32.97 -29.76 15.88
CA GLY A 214 31.80 -29.98 15.03
C GLY A 214 31.77 -28.90 13.97
N ALA A 215 32.62 -29.01 12.95
CA ALA A 215 32.51 -28.21 11.73
C ALA A 215 31.15 -28.49 11.10
N LEU A 216 30.13 -27.76 11.57
CA LEU A 216 28.88 -27.54 10.87
C LEU A 216 29.30 -26.91 9.55
N ALA A 217 29.52 -27.76 8.55
CA ALA A 217 29.56 -27.34 7.17
C ALA A 217 28.28 -26.52 6.98
N ALA A 218 28.44 -25.20 7.00
CA ALA A 218 27.44 -24.28 6.54
C ALA A 218 27.28 -24.67 5.07
N HIS A 219 26.36 -25.60 4.82
CA HIS A 219 25.85 -25.87 3.51
C HIS A 219 25.22 -24.56 3.10
N THR A 220 26.02 -23.69 2.50
CA THR A 220 25.56 -22.55 1.73
C THR A 220 24.88 -23.17 0.53
N THR A 221 23.68 -23.69 0.76
CA THR A 221 22.79 -24.10 -0.30
C THR A 221 22.61 -22.86 -1.12
N GLY A 222 23.24 -22.84 -2.30
CA GLY A 222 23.10 -21.73 -3.23
C GLY A 222 21.61 -21.44 -3.46
N PRO A 223 21.26 -20.22 -3.86
CA PRO A 223 19.88 -19.86 -4.14
C PRO A 223 19.28 -20.89 -5.11
N ASP A 224 18.11 -21.41 -4.73
CA ASP A 224 17.36 -22.37 -5.52
C ASP A 224 17.09 -21.77 -6.92
N PRO A 225 17.61 -22.37 -8.01
CA PRO A 225 17.47 -21.80 -9.35
C PRO A 225 16.01 -21.64 -9.78
N ASP A 226 15.12 -22.52 -9.32
CA ASP A 226 13.70 -22.46 -9.63
C ASP A 226 13.05 -21.22 -9.00
N ARG A 227 13.47 -20.88 -7.78
CA ARG A 227 13.01 -19.68 -7.06
C ARG A 227 13.49 -18.39 -7.72
N VAL A 228 14.72 -18.36 -8.22
CA VAL A 228 15.26 -17.20 -8.95
C VAL A 228 14.47 -16.98 -10.25
N GLN A 229 14.20 -18.06 -10.99
CA GLN A 229 13.39 -17.98 -12.21
C GLN A 229 11.95 -17.54 -11.93
N HIS A 230 11.33 -18.06 -10.88
CA HIS A 230 9.98 -17.68 -10.46
C HIS A 230 9.89 -16.19 -10.06
N THR A 231 10.88 -15.70 -9.33
CA THR A 231 10.96 -14.30 -8.91
C THR A 231 11.14 -13.36 -10.11
N ALA A 232 12.01 -13.74 -11.06
CA ALA A 232 12.18 -12.99 -12.30
C ALA A 232 10.90 -12.95 -13.15
N ALA A 233 10.21 -14.08 -13.28
CA ALA A 233 8.93 -14.16 -14.00
C ALA A 233 7.85 -13.28 -13.35
N THR A 234 7.78 -13.26 -12.01
CA THR A 234 6.86 -12.40 -11.25
C THR A 234 7.18 -10.92 -11.49
N ALA A 235 8.46 -10.54 -11.48
CA ALA A 235 8.87 -9.16 -11.78
C ALA A 235 8.51 -8.73 -13.21
N THR A 236 8.72 -9.60 -14.21
CA THR A 236 8.30 -9.34 -15.59
C THR A 236 6.78 -9.18 -15.70
N GLN A 237 6.01 -10.06 -15.05
CA GLN A 237 4.55 -9.95 -15.01
C GLN A 237 4.09 -8.62 -14.42
N LEU A 238 4.66 -8.21 -13.29
CA LEU A 238 4.37 -6.91 -12.66
C LEU A 238 4.72 -5.74 -13.60
N GLN A 239 5.89 -5.78 -14.23
CA GLN A 239 6.29 -4.76 -15.20
C GLN A 239 5.30 -4.67 -16.36
N THR A 240 4.93 -5.80 -16.97
CA THR A 240 3.97 -5.81 -18.09
C THR A 240 2.60 -5.27 -17.68
N ASN A 241 2.08 -5.69 -16.53
CA ASN A 241 0.74 -5.31 -16.09
C ASN A 241 0.65 -3.85 -15.63
N HIS A 242 1.75 -3.28 -15.12
CA HIS A 242 1.74 -1.98 -14.46
C HIS A 242 2.63 -0.92 -15.13
N ALA A 243 3.27 -1.21 -16.27
CA ALA A 243 4.14 -0.26 -16.98
C ALA A 243 3.48 1.08 -17.37
N HIS A 244 2.16 1.09 -17.50
CA HIS A 244 1.39 2.29 -17.87
C HIS A 244 1.13 3.23 -16.68
N ARG A 245 1.49 2.83 -15.46
CA ARG A 245 1.22 3.57 -14.23
C ARG A 245 2.33 4.59 -13.99
N LEU A 246 1.98 5.87 -13.90
CA LEU A 246 2.94 6.97 -13.80
C LEU A 246 3.67 7.01 -12.46
N GLU A 247 3.06 6.45 -11.41
CA GLU A 247 3.64 6.39 -10.08
C GLU A 247 4.73 5.30 -9.95
N LEU A 248 4.82 4.35 -10.89
CA LEU A 248 5.78 3.27 -10.84
C LEU A 248 7.19 3.77 -11.14
N ALA A 249 8.07 3.75 -10.13
CA ALA A 249 9.46 4.17 -10.30
C ALA A 249 10.33 3.02 -10.78
N HIS A 250 10.30 1.89 -10.07
CA HIS A 250 11.06 0.70 -10.45
C HIS A 250 10.51 -0.59 -9.87
N ILE A 251 10.80 -1.69 -10.57
CA ILE A 251 10.56 -3.07 -10.13
C ILE A 251 11.88 -3.82 -10.31
N THR A 252 12.41 -4.38 -9.22
CA THR A 252 13.67 -5.10 -9.21
C THR A 252 13.48 -6.50 -8.67
N PRO A 253 13.75 -7.56 -9.46
CA PRO A 253 13.80 -8.91 -8.93
C PRO A 253 15.07 -9.11 -8.09
N HIS A 254 14.90 -9.68 -6.91
CA HIS A 254 16.00 -10.23 -6.11
C HIS A 254 15.97 -11.77 -6.18
N HIS A 255 16.85 -12.44 -5.43
CA HIS A 255 16.93 -13.91 -5.47
C HIS A 255 15.67 -14.58 -4.93
N ASP A 256 14.97 -13.93 -4.00
CA ASP A 256 13.96 -14.56 -3.17
C ASP A 256 12.68 -13.73 -2.99
N HIS A 257 12.68 -12.49 -3.50
CA HIS A 257 11.57 -11.53 -3.46
C HIS A 257 11.65 -10.53 -4.63
N VAL A 258 10.58 -9.79 -4.88
CA VAL A 258 10.58 -8.64 -5.80
C VAL A 258 10.44 -7.36 -4.98
N THR A 259 11.24 -6.34 -5.29
CA THR A 259 11.10 -5.01 -4.70
C THR A 259 10.43 -4.07 -5.70
N ILE A 260 9.39 -3.36 -5.24
CA ILE A 260 8.65 -2.36 -6.00
C ILE A 260 8.84 -1.02 -5.30
N HIS A 261 9.19 0.01 -6.07
CA HIS A 261 9.18 1.38 -5.58
C HIS A 261 8.25 2.25 -6.39
N ILE A 262 7.49 3.07 -5.67
CA ILE A 262 6.51 3.98 -6.25
C ILE A 262 6.70 5.39 -5.70
N ASN A 263 6.35 6.38 -6.52
CA ASN A 263 6.20 7.77 -6.12
C ASN A 263 4.70 8.09 -6.11
N ALA A 264 4.03 7.84 -4.98
CA ALA A 264 2.59 8.03 -4.89
C ALA A 264 2.25 9.53 -4.98
N ALA A 265 1.37 9.90 -5.93
CA ALA A 265 0.85 11.26 -6.04
C ALA A 265 -0.40 11.45 -5.17
N THR A 266 -1.14 10.35 -4.95
CA THR A 266 -2.38 10.31 -4.16
C THR A 266 -2.40 9.08 -3.25
N LEU A 267 -3.25 9.12 -2.20
CA LEU A 267 -3.47 7.92 -1.38
C LEU A 267 -4.15 6.80 -2.19
N ASN A 268 -4.89 7.13 -3.25
CA ASN A 268 -5.48 6.12 -4.13
C ASN A 268 -4.41 5.31 -4.89
N ASP A 269 -3.27 5.92 -5.22
CA ASP A 269 -2.14 5.20 -5.82
C ASP A 269 -1.56 4.20 -4.83
N TRP A 270 -1.36 4.61 -3.57
CA TRP A 270 -0.92 3.74 -2.50
C TRP A 270 -1.88 2.56 -2.28
N GLU A 271 -3.18 2.83 -2.21
CA GLU A 271 -4.21 1.81 -2.04
C GLU A 271 -4.29 0.82 -3.20
N TYR A 272 -4.10 1.31 -4.42
CA TYR A 272 -3.99 0.48 -5.61
C TYR A 272 -2.84 -0.52 -5.46
N TRP A 273 -1.65 -0.04 -5.08
CA TRP A 273 -0.47 -0.91 -4.93
C TRP A 273 -0.61 -1.89 -3.78
N LEU A 274 -1.21 -1.51 -2.64
CA LEU A 274 -1.54 -2.44 -1.56
C LEU A 274 -2.44 -3.58 -2.05
N THR A 275 -3.41 -3.27 -2.92
CA THR A 275 -4.31 -4.28 -3.52
C THR A 275 -3.56 -5.15 -4.51
N ALA A 276 -2.75 -4.54 -5.39
CA ALA A 276 -2.02 -5.24 -6.46
C ALA A 276 -1.04 -6.29 -5.93
N ILE A 277 -0.45 -6.05 -4.75
CA ILE A 277 0.49 -6.99 -4.12
C ILE A 277 -0.16 -7.85 -3.01
N ASN A 278 -1.48 -7.79 -2.85
CA ASN A 278 -2.21 -8.49 -1.79
C ASN A 278 -1.67 -8.18 -0.37
N ALA A 279 -1.51 -6.89 -0.04
CA ALA A 279 -0.99 -6.39 1.25
C ALA A 279 -1.98 -5.47 1.99
N LEU A 280 -3.28 -5.58 1.72
CA LEU A 280 -4.31 -4.74 2.36
C LEU A 280 -4.42 -4.98 3.88
N ASP A 281 -4.11 -6.19 4.34
CA ASP A 281 -4.14 -6.56 5.75
C ASP A 281 -2.74 -6.61 6.39
N THR A 282 -1.70 -6.24 5.64
CA THR A 282 -0.34 -6.23 6.15
C THR A 282 -0.06 -4.94 6.91
N PRO A 283 0.59 -4.99 8.09
CA PRO A 283 1.13 -3.81 8.74
C PRO A 283 2.04 -3.01 7.80
N THR A 284 1.94 -1.69 7.87
CA THR A 284 2.77 -0.79 7.07
C THR A 284 3.66 0.01 8.01
N HIS A 285 4.89 0.26 7.60
CA HIS A 285 5.92 0.89 8.42
C HIS A 285 6.40 2.19 7.77
N ARG A 286 6.53 3.25 8.58
CA ARG A 286 7.14 4.51 8.14
C ARG A 286 8.63 4.46 8.40
N ILE A 287 9.44 4.67 7.36
CA ILE A 287 10.91 4.74 7.44
C ILE A 287 11.34 6.06 6.78
N GLY A 288 11.64 7.06 7.60
CA GLY A 288 11.98 8.41 7.13
C GLY A 288 10.84 9.03 6.31
N THR A 289 11.10 9.26 5.02
CA THR A 289 10.17 9.84 4.05
C THR A 289 9.40 8.79 3.24
N THR A 290 9.56 7.51 3.56
CA THR A 290 8.94 6.39 2.84
C THR A 290 7.98 5.61 3.72
N GLN A 291 6.99 4.99 3.09
CA GLN A 291 6.12 3.98 3.68
C GLN A 291 6.45 2.63 3.06
N THR A 292 6.63 1.59 3.88
CA THR A 292 6.97 0.24 3.41
C THR A 292 5.93 -0.77 3.85
N THR A 293 5.69 -1.79 3.03
CA THR A 293 4.88 -2.97 3.38
C THR A 293 5.37 -4.21 2.63
N THR A 294 4.88 -5.37 3.02
CA THR A 294 5.15 -6.65 2.34
C THR A 294 3.85 -7.29 1.86
N GLY A 295 3.87 -7.76 0.62
CA GLY A 295 2.78 -8.49 -0.01
C GLY A 295 3.28 -9.78 -0.66
N HIS A 296 2.41 -10.48 -1.38
CA HIS A 296 2.75 -11.70 -2.10
C HIS A 296 1.99 -11.77 -3.43
N ILE A 297 2.67 -12.26 -4.47
CA ILE A 297 2.06 -12.60 -5.76
C ILE A 297 2.58 -13.97 -6.17
N ASN A 298 1.69 -14.93 -6.39
CA ASN A 298 2.03 -16.32 -6.73
C ASN A 298 3.08 -16.91 -5.76
N ASP A 299 2.91 -16.70 -4.45
CA ASP A 299 3.87 -17.10 -3.40
C ASP A 299 5.25 -16.41 -3.45
N THR A 300 5.50 -15.51 -4.40
CA THR A 300 6.69 -14.64 -4.39
C THR A 300 6.47 -13.48 -3.42
N PRO A 301 7.33 -13.30 -2.39
CA PRO A 301 7.29 -12.14 -1.52
C PRO A 301 7.55 -10.84 -2.31
N ILE A 302 6.76 -9.81 -2.03
CA ILE A 302 6.88 -8.49 -2.65
C ILE A 302 7.14 -7.45 -1.57
N HIS A 303 8.24 -6.71 -1.71
CA HIS A 303 8.56 -5.57 -0.84
C HIS A 303 8.15 -4.29 -1.56
N LEU A 304 7.18 -3.56 -1.00
CA LEU A 304 6.72 -2.30 -1.57
C LEU A 304 7.26 -1.13 -0.75
N THR A 305 7.94 -0.20 -1.41
CA THR A 305 8.41 1.06 -0.85
C THR A 305 7.75 2.22 -1.58
N ALA A 306 7.00 3.04 -0.86
CA ALA A 306 6.30 4.18 -1.43
C ALA A 306 6.87 5.49 -0.90
N HIS A 307 7.35 6.33 -1.80
CA HIS A 307 7.72 7.71 -1.51
C HIS A 307 6.46 8.58 -1.44
N HIS A 308 6.53 9.69 -0.69
CA HIS A 308 5.44 10.67 -0.46
C HIS A 308 4.21 10.17 0.30
N VAL A 309 3.96 8.86 0.42
CA VAL A 309 2.85 8.31 1.21
C VAL A 309 2.80 8.84 2.65
N PRO A 310 3.91 8.94 3.41
CA PRO A 310 3.84 9.52 4.75
C PRO A 310 3.32 10.96 4.77
N GLN A 311 3.70 11.79 3.79
CA GLN A 311 3.21 13.18 3.68
C GLN A 311 1.73 13.22 3.34
N LEU A 312 1.28 12.34 2.43
CA LEU A 312 -0.12 12.19 2.05
C LEU A 312 -0.98 11.72 3.24
N LEU A 313 -0.47 10.81 4.07
CA LEU A 313 -1.12 10.35 5.31
C LEU A 313 -1.16 11.45 6.37
N ASP A 314 -0.08 12.21 6.54
CA ASP A 314 -0.02 13.36 7.45
C ASP A 314 -1.05 14.42 7.02
N GLN A 315 -1.16 14.71 5.71
CA GLN A 315 -2.17 15.63 5.16
C GLN A 315 -3.61 15.10 5.34
N ALA A 316 -3.86 13.82 5.08
CA ALA A 316 -5.17 13.21 5.31
C ALA A 316 -5.56 13.25 6.80
N THR A 317 -4.60 13.04 7.70
CA THR A 317 -4.80 13.16 9.15
C THR A 317 -5.18 14.58 9.55
N GLN A 318 -4.54 15.59 8.96
CA GLN A 318 -4.87 17.00 9.22
C GLN A 318 -6.24 17.42 8.68
N ASN A 319 -6.67 16.84 7.56
CA ASN A 319 -7.95 17.15 6.93
C ASN A 319 -9.13 16.43 7.61
N ALA A 320 -8.87 15.27 8.24
CA ALA A 320 -9.88 14.48 8.93
C ALA A 320 -10.28 15.11 10.26
N LYS A 321 -11.58 15.09 10.58
CA LYS A 321 -12.10 15.62 11.85
C LYS A 321 -11.89 14.67 13.02
N ASP A 322 -12.07 13.37 12.81
CA ASP A 322 -11.76 12.32 13.80
C ASP A 322 -10.94 11.21 13.12
N PRO A 323 -9.61 11.41 12.94
CA PRO A 323 -8.76 10.47 12.22
C PRO A 323 -8.53 9.18 13.00
N TYR A 324 -8.59 8.06 12.29
CA TYR A 324 -8.13 6.77 12.76
C TYR A 324 -7.23 6.10 11.73
N TYR A 325 -5.99 5.80 12.12
CA TYR A 325 -5.01 5.14 11.26
C TYR A 325 -5.10 3.62 11.38
N HIS A 326 -5.31 2.94 10.25
CA HIS A 326 -5.35 1.49 10.19
C HIS A 326 -4.87 0.97 8.83
N HIS A 327 -3.97 -0.02 8.84
CA HIS A 327 -3.38 -0.66 7.66
C HIS A 327 -2.92 0.32 6.55
N GLY A 328 -2.23 1.39 6.95
CA GLY A 328 -1.71 2.37 5.97
C GLY A 328 -2.77 3.31 5.39
N ARG A 329 -3.94 3.43 6.02
CA ARG A 329 -5.05 4.32 5.62
C ARG A 329 -5.48 5.20 6.80
N ILE A 330 -6.04 6.36 6.49
CA ILE A 330 -6.71 7.25 7.45
C ILE A 330 -8.21 7.18 7.20
N TYR A 331 -8.95 6.76 8.23
CA TYR A 331 -10.41 6.79 8.26
C TYR A 331 -10.86 8.03 9.02
N ASP A 332 -11.67 8.89 8.42
CA ASP A 332 -12.30 10.00 9.13
C ASP A 332 -13.64 9.54 9.70
N LEU A 333 -13.64 9.19 10.98
CA LEU A 333 -14.79 8.58 11.66
C LEU A 333 -16.01 9.51 11.75
N THR A 334 -15.90 10.78 11.39
CA THR A 334 -17.05 11.68 11.29
C THR A 334 -17.93 11.44 10.06
N HIS A 335 -17.44 10.68 9.09
CA HIS A 335 -18.17 10.33 7.89
C HIS A 335 -18.63 8.86 7.90
N PRO A 336 -19.78 8.55 7.28
CA PRO A 336 -20.11 7.17 6.96
C PRO A 336 -19.09 6.59 5.99
N HIS A 337 -18.86 5.28 6.08
CA HIS A 337 -17.99 4.57 5.14
C HIS A 337 -18.71 3.37 4.54
N THR A 338 -18.56 3.16 3.24
CA THR A 338 -19.16 2.06 2.50
C THR A 338 -18.14 0.94 2.28
N ASP A 339 -18.51 -0.31 2.55
CA ASP A 339 -17.69 -1.46 2.22
C ASP A 339 -17.88 -1.93 0.77
N ARG A 340 -17.11 -2.95 0.36
CA ARG A 340 -17.21 -3.52 -1.01
C ARG A 340 -18.57 -4.13 -1.35
N HIS A 341 -19.41 -4.40 -0.36
CA HIS A 341 -20.75 -4.96 -0.52
C HIS A 341 -21.82 -3.87 -0.60
N GLY A 342 -21.43 -2.59 -0.58
CA GLY A 342 -22.35 -1.45 -0.61
C GLY A 342 -22.99 -1.17 0.75
N GLN A 343 -22.55 -1.82 1.82
CA GLN A 343 -23.07 -1.56 3.16
C GLN A 343 -22.39 -0.34 3.77
N THR A 344 -23.18 0.57 4.33
CA THR A 344 -22.68 1.82 4.92
C THR A 344 -22.58 1.69 6.43
N TRP A 345 -21.37 1.86 6.94
CA TRP A 345 -20.98 1.75 8.34
C TRP A 345 -20.85 3.13 8.96
N HIS A 346 -21.42 3.31 10.15
CA HIS A 346 -21.35 4.55 10.91
C HIS A 346 -20.59 4.34 12.21
N TYR A 347 -19.65 5.23 12.51
CA TYR A 347 -19.00 5.24 13.82
C TYR A 347 -20.00 5.55 14.93
N THR A 348 -19.99 4.75 15.98
CA THR A 348 -20.95 4.85 17.09
C THR A 348 -20.56 5.88 18.16
N GLY A 349 -19.40 6.52 18.01
CA GLY A 349 -18.78 7.32 19.07
C GLY A 349 -18.09 6.48 20.15
N GLN A 350 -18.11 5.15 20.04
CA GLN A 350 -17.52 4.23 21.01
C GLN A 350 -16.25 3.57 20.45
N ARG A 351 -15.29 3.31 21.34
CA ARG A 351 -14.05 2.59 21.02
C ARG A 351 -13.87 1.40 21.96
N GLN A 352 -13.21 0.36 21.49
CA GLN A 352 -12.75 -0.76 22.32
C GLN A 352 -11.63 -0.32 23.27
N SER A 353 -11.22 -1.22 24.17
CA SER A 353 -10.14 -0.96 25.14
C SER A 353 -8.77 -0.72 24.50
N ASP A 354 -8.55 -1.24 23.29
CA ASP A 354 -7.36 -1.02 22.46
C ASP A 354 -7.47 0.25 21.60
N ASN A 355 -8.49 1.08 21.83
CA ASN A 355 -8.82 2.29 21.06
C ASN A 355 -9.36 2.04 19.64
N THR A 356 -9.70 0.79 19.27
CA THR A 356 -10.31 0.46 17.99
C THR A 356 -11.75 1.02 17.89
N PRO A 357 -12.10 1.81 16.87
CA PRO A 357 -13.44 2.34 16.66
C PRO A 357 -14.48 1.23 16.47
N LEU A 358 -15.66 1.42 17.06
CA LEU A 358 -16.81 0.56 16.87
C LEU A 358 -17.79 1.19 15.88
N LEU A 359 -18.11 0.47 14.80
CA LEU A 359 -19.02 0.91 13.75
C LEU A 359 -20.28 0.03 13.73
N ALA A 360 -21.40 0.61 13.33
CA ALA A 360 -22.69 -0.09 13.22
C ALA A 360 -23.33 0.14 11.86
N LEU A 361 -24.12 -0.84 11.42
CA LEU A 361 -24.99 -0.74 10.26
C LEU A 361 -26.31 -0.05 10.67
N PRO A 362 -26.66 1.10 10.07
CA PRO A 362 -27.86 1.84 10.43
C PRO A 362 -29.11 1.01 10.11
N GLY A 363 -30.14 1.12 10.95
CA GLY A 363 -31.41 0.40 10.77
C GLY A 363 -31.36 -1.10 11.09
N THR A 364 -30.24 -1.61 11.60
CA THR A 364 -30.13 -3.00 12.04
C THR A 364 -29.99 -3.09 13.57
N ASN A 365 -30.52 -4.15 14.18
CA ASN A 365 -30.34 -4.44 15.61
C ASN A 365 -29.03 -5.21 15.88
N HIS A 366 -28.07 -5.18 14.94
CA HIS A 366 -26.81 -5.86 15.12
C HIS A 366 -25.93 -5.11 16.14
N PRO A 367 -25.10 -5.83 16.92
CA PRO A 367 -24.12 -5.20 17.78
C PRO A 367 -23.13 -4.37 16.93
N PRO A 368 -22.50 -3.33 17.50
CA PRO A 368 -21.45 -2.63 16.79
C PRO A 368 -20.20 -3.52 16.66
N TYR A 369 -19.51 -3.40 15.53
CA TYR A 369 -18.34 -4.21 15.19
C TYR A 369 -17.08 -3.34 15.16
N PRO A 370 -15.91 -3.87 15.56
CA PRO A 370 -14.65 -3.17 15.45
C PRO A 370 -14.30 -2.87 13.98
N LEU A 371 -13.77 -1.67 13.71
CA LEU A 371 -13.31 -1.29 12.36
C LEU A 371 -12.39 -2.36 11.77
N THR A 372 -11.45 -2.87 12.58
CA THR A 372 -10.47 -3.89 12.16
C THR A 372 -11.14 -5.19 11.71
N THR A 373 -12.22 -5.61 12.38
CA THR A 373 -12.99 -6.81 12.00
C THR A 373 -13.73 -6.58 10.68
N ILE A 374 -14.31 -5.39 10.51
CA ILE A 374 -15.02 -5.03 9.28
C ILE A 374 -14.02 -4.98 8.11
N THR A 375 -12.87 -4.32 8.26
CA THR A 375 -11.87 -4.20 7.19
C THR A 375 -11.25 -5.54 6.80
N THR A 376 -11.00 -6.41 7.77
CA THR A 376 -10.51 -7.78 7.51
C THR A 376 -11.54 -8.60 6.74
N THR A 377 -12.83 -8.48 7.09
CA THR A 377 -13.88 -9.34 6.50
C THR A 377 -14.37 -8.80 5.16
N ASN A 378 -14.60 -7.48 5.08
CA ASN A 378 -15.27 -6.81 3.97
C ASN A 378 -14.29 -6.01 3.09
N GLY A 379 -13.00 -6.03 3.40
CA GLY A 379 -12.00 -5.19 2.75
C GLY A 379 -12.04 -3.74 3.22
N PRO A 380 -11.17 -2.89 2.68
CA PRO A 380 -11.10 -1.49 3.07
C PRO A 380 -12.41 -0.75 2.79
N LEU A 381 -12.76 0.16 3.70
CA LEU A 381 -13.95 1.00 3.57
C LEU A 381 -13.64 2.29 2.80
N THR A 382 -14.57 2.68 1.92
CA THR A 382 -14.52 3.93 1.17
C THR A 382 -15.39 4.98 1.86
N PRO A 383 -14.91 6.22 2.10
CA PRO A 383 -15.75 7.28 2.64
C PRO A 383 -16.98 7.49 1.75
N THR A 384 -18.17 7.42 2.34
CA THR A 384 -19.41 7.73 1.62
C THR A 384 -19.48 9.24 1.52
N HIS A 385 -19.18 9.79 0.35
CA HIS A 385 -19.49 11.18 0.08
C HIS A 385 -21.00 11.30 0.05
N ARG A 386 -21.59 11.80 1.14
CA ARG A 386 -23.01 12.16 1.11
C ARG A 386 -23.11 13.20 -0.02
N PRO A 387 -23.92 12.97 -1.07
CA PRO A 387 -24.25 14.06 -1.97
C PRO A 387 -24.75 15.20 -1.07
N PRO A 388 -24.33 16.45 -1.29
CA PRO A 388 -24.84 17.56 -0.51
C PRO A 388 -26.35 17.39 -0.52
N ASP A 389 -26.95 17.11 0.64
CA ASP A 389 -28.38 16.90 0.71
C ASP A 389 -29.00 18.07 -0.05
N ASP A 390 -29.93 17.77 -0.95
CA ASP A 390 -30.86 18.75 -1.48
C ASP A 390 -31.60 19.34 -0.27
N ALA A 391 -30.95 20.28 0.41
CA ALA A 391 -31.35 20.85 1.69
C ALA A 391 -32.50 21.85 1.52
N ASN A 392 -33.33 21.64 0.51
CA ASN A 392 -34.54 22.39 0.20
C ASN A 392 -35.43 21.55 -0.73
N ALA A 393 -36.20 20.63 -0.17
CA ALA A 393 -37.44 20.17 -0.76
C ALA A 393 -38.51 20.05 0.32
#